data_AF-A0A5K0VT51-F1
#
_entry.id   AF-A0A5K0VT51-F1
#
_cell.length_a   1.000
_cell.length_b   1.000
_cell.length_c   1.000
_cell.angle_alpha   90.00
_cell.angle_beta   90.00
_cell.angle_gamma   90.00
#
_symmetry.space_group_name_H-M   'P 1'
#
loop_
_entity.id
_entity.type
_entity.pdbx_description
1 polymer ?
#
loop_
_entity_poly.entity_id
_entity_poly.type
_entity_poly.pdbx_seq_one_letter_code
_entity_poly.pdbx_strand_id
1 'polypeptide(L)' 'DAIKAIKTFYGVKKNWKADPCLPQNSPWDGLNCSYDNTSAARIVSL' A
#
# COMPACT_ATOMS: atom_id res chain seq x y z
N ASP A 1 -7.02 12.11 8.47
CA ASP A 1 -7.00 11.01 7.47
C ASP A 1 -5.96 9.95 7.79
N ALA A 2 -6.39 8.72 8.05
CA ALA A 2 -5.49 7.57 8.28
C ALA A 2 -4.55 7.32 7.07
N ILE A 3 -5.06 7.48 5.85
CA ILE A 3 -4.31 7.32 4.59
C ILE A 3 -3.15 8.31 4.48
N LYS A 4 -3.30 9.54 4.98
CA LYS A 4 -2.26 10.57 4.91
C LYS A 4 -1.11 10.30 5.88
N ALA A 5 -1.42 9.73 7.04
CA ALA A 5 -0.42 9.26 8.00
C ALA A 5 0.39 8.09 7.42
N ILE A 6 -0.29 7.11 6.80
CA ILE A 6 0.35 5.97 6.11
C ILE A 6 1.24 6.45 4.98
N LYS A 7 0.76 7.37 4.12
CA LYS A 7 1.57 7.96 3.04
C LYS A 7 2.86 8.61 3.57
N THR A 8 2.75 9.33 4.68
CA THR A 8 3.90 10.00 5.30
C THR A 8 4.88 8.99 5.90
N PHE A 9 4.36 7.99 6.60
CA PHE A 9 5.14 6.92 7.22
C PHE A 9 5.92 6.11 6.18
N TYR A 10 5.30 5.78 5.05
CA TYR A 10 5.91 5.00 3.97
C TYR A 10 6.55 5.85 2.86
N GLY A 11 6.56 7.18 2.95
CA GLY A 11 7.21 8.04 1.96
C GLY A 11 6.66 7.93 0.52
N VAL A 12 5.41 7.49 0.36
CA VAL A 12 4.81 7.20 -0.96
C VAL A 12 4.62 8.48 -1.78
N LYS A 13 5.12 8.44 -3.02
CA LYS A 13 5.14 9.62 -3.91
C LYS A 13 3.97 9.64 -4.92
N LYS A 14 3.48 8.48 -5.37
CA LYS A 14 2.48 8.34 -6.44
C LYS A 14 1.47 7.20 -6.14
N ASN A 15 0.35 7.21 -6.86
CA ASN A 15 -0.72 6.18 -6.80
C ASN A 15 -1.43 6.02 -5.44
N TRP A 16 -1.52 7.07 -4.62
CA TRP A 16 -2.21 7.05 -3.33
C TRP A 16 -3.69 7.47 -3.50
N LYS A 17 -4.65 6.55 -3.48
CA LYS A 17 -6.08 6.92 -3.57
C LYS A 17 -7.01 6.27 -2.55
N ALA A 18 -6.66 5.12 -2.00
CA ALA A 18 -7.46 4.47 -0.97
C ALA A 18 -6.61 3.40 -0.27
N ASP A 19 -6.61 2.20 -0.83
CA ASP A 19 -5.85 1.08 -0.32
C ASP A 19 -4.39 1.12 -0.79
N PRO A 20 -3.42 0.90 0.10
CA PRO A 20 -1.99 0.88 -0.24
C PRO A 20 -1.59 -0.25 -1.18
N CYS A 21 -2.26 -1.40 -1.04
CA CYS A 21 -1.93 -2.63 -1.78
C CYS A 21 -3.05 -3.08 -2.73
N LEU A 22 -4.16 -2.34 -2.82
CA LEU A 22 -5.28 -2.71 -3.68
C LEU A 22 -5.58 -1.59 -4.68
N PRO A 23 -5.86 -1.96 -5.95
CA PRO A 23 -5.89 -3.32 -6.49
C PRO A 23 -4.47 -3.91 -6.64
N GLN A 24 -4.34 -5.25 -6.62
CA GLN A 24 -3.06 -5.98 -6.62
C GLN A 24 -2.09 -5.57 -7.73
N ASN A 25 -2.68 -5.16 -8.84
CA ASN A 25 -2.10 -4.74 -10.10
C ASN A 25 -1.73 -3.24 -10.12
N SER A 26 -2.05 -2.49 -9.07
CA SER A 26 -1.66 -1.08 -8.91
C SER A 26 -1.49 -0.71 -7.43
N PRO A 27 -0.53 -1.33 -6.70
CA PRO A 27 -0.16 -0.88 -5.37
C PRO A 27 0.46 0.53 -5.43
N TRP A 28 0.59 1.17 -4.27
CA TRP A 28 1.28 2.46 -4.17
C TRP A 28 2.75 2.32 -4.56
N ASP A 29 3.28 3.36 -5.22
CA ASP A 29 4.70 3.36 -5.63
C ASP A 29 5.61 3.44 -4.40
N GLY A 30 6.53 2.48 -4.29
CA GLY A 30 7.45 2.35 -3.16
C GLY A 30 6.89 1.55 -1.97
N LEU A 31 5.81 0.80 -2.18
CA LEU A 31 5.35 -0.23 -1.25
C LEU A 31 5.53 -1.61 -1.84
N ASN A 32 6.05 -2.51 -1.03
CA ASN A 32 6.03 -3.94 -1.32
C ASN A 32 4.88 -4.58 -0.57
N CYS A 33 4.01 -5.31 -1.26
CA CYS A 33 2.82 -5.91 -0.70
C CYS A 33 2.88 -7.44 -0.82
N SER A 34 2.61 -8.15 0.28
CA SER A 34 2.36 -9.59 0.28
C SER A 34 0.88 -9.85 0.10
N TYR A 35 0.58 -10.78 -0.80
CA TYR A 35 -0.77 -11.20 -1.12
C TYR A 35 -0.90 -12.68 -0.78
N ASP A 36 -1.02 -12.97 0.51
CA ASP A 36 -1.36 -14.31 0.96
C ASP A 36 -2.79 -14.64 0.51
N ASN A 37 -2.97 -15.81 -0.10
CA ASN A 37 -4.22 -16.31 -0.71
C ASN A 37 -5.43 -16.39 0.23
N THR A 38 -5.28 -15.99 1.50
CA THR A 38 -6.23 -16.34 2.56
C THR A 38 -6.98 -15.17 3.16
N SER A 39 -6.57 -13.89 3.08
CA SER A 39 -7.45 -12.84 3.68
C SER A 39 -7.22 -11.37 3.33
N ALA A 40 -6.00 -10.88 3.12
CA ALA A 40 -5.78 -9.44 2.92
C ALA A 40 -4.37 -9.17 2.40
N ALA A 41 -4.26 -8.19 1.50
CA ALA A 41 -2.98 -7.64 1.11
C ALA A 41 -2.30 -6.95 2.30
N ARG A 42 -1.04 -7.30 2.58
CA ARG A 42 -0.26 -6.69 3.66
C ARG A 42 0.94 -5.95 3.10
N ILE A 43 1.25 -4.78 3.63
CA ILE A 43 2.50 -4.09 3.33
C ILE A 43 3.62 -4.86 4.03
N VAL A 44 4.63 -5.30 3.29
CA VAL A 44 5.77 -6.07 3.80
C VAL A 44 7.10 -5.32 3.80
N SER A 45 7.25 -4.27 2.98
CA SER A 45 8.49 -3.46 2.95
C SER A 45 8.30 -2.14 2.19
N LEU A 46 9.27 -1.23 2.37
CA LEU A 46 9.63 -0.15 1.43
C LEU A 46 10.46 -0.68 0.26
#